data_AF-A0A484NF55-F1
#
_entry.id   AF-A0A484NF55-F1
#
_cell.length_a   1.000
_cell.length_b   1.000
_cell.length_c   1.000
_cell.angle_alpha   90.00
_cell.angle_beta   90.00
_cell.angle_gamma   90.00
#
_symmetry.space_group_name_H-M   'P 1'
#
loop_
_entity.id
_entity.type
_entity.pdbx_description
1 polymer ?
#
loop_
_entity_poly.entity_id
_entity_poly.type
_entity_poly.pdbx_seq_one_letter_code
_entity_poly.pdbx_strand_id
1 'polypeptide(L)'
;MSMALANENPDVAHITLPRPLVMEYPAENGDEDVRMKCTSWRVAAEANNLRPWKAVPEECGGYVKVYMTGKGYESDVALVSEEARVYARSVELGGDGKDAWVFDVDETLISNLPYYSQHGFGLEGFDGVEFDKWVEKGRGPAINSSLKLYQEIKELGFKAFLLTGRSDRHREVTEENLVNAGFQDWDKFILRSPEDHVKSATVYKSEKRREMVEEGFRIVGNSGDQWSDLVTIGPTSPSSISQRSFKLPNPMYYIP
;
A
#
# COMPACT_ATOMS: atom_id res chain seq x y z
N MET A 1 -50.99 42.10 12.42
CA MET A 1 -51.44 41.48 13.69
C MET A 1 -52.49 40.45 13.35
N SER A 2 -52.11 39.17 13.31
CA SER A 2 -53.04 38.06 13.42
C SER A 2 -52.23 36.83 13.84
N MET A 3 -52.56 36.30 15.02
CA MET A 3 -51.93 35.13 15.63
C MET A 3 -52.50 33.87 15.00
N ALA A 4 -51.66 32.90 14.68
CA ALA A 4 -52.07 31.52 14.48
C ALA A 4 -51.53 30.70 15.67
N LEU A 5 -52.46 30.12 16.44
CA LEU A 5 -52.19 29.31 17.62
C LEU A 5 -51.59 27.96 17.18
N ALA A 6 -50.46 27.60 17.75
CA ALA A 6 -49.88 26.26 17.64
C ALA A 6 -50.72 25.29 18.46
N ASN A 7 -51.17 24.20 17.82
CA ASN A 7 -51.82 23.09 18.48
C ASN A 7 -50.70 22.15 18.97
N GLU A 8 -50.48 22.07 20.28
CA GLU A 8 -49.51 21.16 20.89
C GLU A 8 -50.03 19.73 20.81
N ASN A 9 -49.30 18.87 20.08
CA ASN A 9 -49.51 17.43 20.08
C ASN A 9 -48.60 16.82 21.17
N PRO A 10 -49.13 16.19 22.23
CA PRO A 10 -48.34 15.74 23.36
C PRO A 10 -47.87 14.30 23.12
N ASP A 11 -46.98 14.06 22.15
CA ASP A 11 -46.34 12.74 21.99
C ASP A 11 -45.10 12.82 21.06
N VAL A 12 -44.14 13.68 21.42
CA VAL A 12 -42.76 13.55 20.90
C VAL A 12 -41.87 13.17 22.08
N ALA A 13 -41.71 11.87 22.29
CA ALA A 13 -40.66 11.35 23.14
C ALA A 13 -39.32 11.95 22.68
N HIS A 14 -38.71 12.78 23.52
CA HIS A 14 -37.36 13.28 23.30
C HIS A 14 -36.42 12.08 23.19
N ILE A 15 -35.96 11.79 21.97
CA ILE A 15 -34.83 10.88 21.76
C ILE A 15 -33.60 11.61 22.31
N THR A 16 -33.32 11.42 23.59
CA THR A 16 -32.05 11.77 24.20
C THR A 16 -31.00 10.85 23.58
N LEU A 17 -30.22 11.37 22.62
CA LEU A 17 -29.00 10.70 22.20
C LEU A 17 -28.13 10.48 23.45
N PRO A 18 -27.64 9.25 23.70
CA PRO A 18 -26.79 9.00 24.85
C PRO A 18 -25.59 9.95 24.82
N ARG A 19 -25.28 10.56 25.97
CA ARG A 19 -24.09 11.39 26.11
C ARG A 19 -22.87 10.61 25.60
N PRO A 20 -21.98 11.24 24.81
CA PRO A 20 -20.75 10.57 24.40
C PRO A 20 -20.02 10.07 25.64
N LEU A 21 -19.60 8.81 25.61
CA LEU A 21 -18.72 8.22 26.63
C LEU A 21 -17.40 8.98 26.60
N VAL A 22 -17.25 9.94 27.51
CA VAL A 22 -15.95 10.57 27.79
C VAL A 22 -15.21 9.64 28.73
N MET A 23 -14.28 8.85 28.18
CA MET A 23 -13.35 8.06 28.99
C MET A 23 -12.19 8.97 29.40
N GLU A 24 -12.09 9.26 30.70
CA GLU A 24 -10.94 9.97 31.27
C GLU A 24 -9.81 8.96 31.53
N TYR A 25 -8.64 9.22 30.96
CA TYR A 25 -7.43 8.42 31.16
C TYR A 25 -6.43 9.20 32.04
N PRO A 26 -5.70 8.51 32.94
CA PRO A 26 -4.65 9.15 33.72
C PRO A 26 -3.52 9.68 32.82
N ALA A 27 -2.83 10.72 33.28
CA ALA A 27 -1.69 11.29 32.54
C ALA A 27 -0.56 10.26 32.41
N GLU A 28 -0.23 9.88 31.18
CA GLU A 28 0.84 8.93 30.87
C GLU A 28 2.23 9.58 30.85
N ASN A 29 3.26 8.73 30.96
CA ASN A 29 4.65 9.13 30.79
C ASN A 29 4.91 9.67 29.37
N GLY A 30 5.78 10.67 29.21
CA GLY A 30 5.99 11.37 27.95
C GLY A 30 6.36 10.45 26.77
N ASP A 31 7.14 9.39 27.02
CA ASP A 31 7.51 8.41 25.99
C ASP A 31 6.34 7.51 25.55
N GLU A 32 5.41 7.21 26.46
CA GLU A 32 4.23 6.39 26.20
C GLU A 32 3.21 7.16 25.36
N ASP A 33 3.01 8.44 25.68
CA ASP A 33 2.16 9.37 24.92
C ASP A 33 2.67 9.57 23.48
N VAL A 34 3.98 9.73 23.28
CA VAL A 34 4.59 9.81 21.93
C VAL A 34 4.35 8.51 21.16
N ARG A 35 4.60 7.35 21.78
CA ARG A 35 4.36 6.05 21.14
C ARG A 35 2.89 5.88 20.74
N MET A 36 1.95 6.25 21.60
CA MET A 36 0.51 6.17 21.32
C MET A 36 0.12 7.09 20.15
N LYS A 37 0.58 8.35 20.16
CA LYS A 37 0.33 9.32 19.09
C LYS A 37 0.89 8.87 17.76
N CYS A 38 2.13 8.38 17.74
CA CYS A 38 2.77 7.90 16.52
C CYS A 38 2.18 6.57 16.01
N THR A 39 1.67 5.72 16.92
CA THR A 39 0.86 4.56 16.54
C THR A 39 -0.42 5.00 15.85
N SER A 40 -1.14 5.98 16.42
CA SER A 40 -2.37 6.53 15.85
C SER A 40 -2.12 7.18 14.48
N TRP A 41 -1.03 7.94 14.36
CA TRP A 41 -0.60 8.53 13.08
C TRP A 41 -0.33 7.46 12.03
N ARG A 42 0.44 6.41 12.35
CA ARG A 42 0.71 5.29 11.44
C ARG A 42 -0.59 4.64 10.98
N VAL A 43 -1.48 4.29 11.91
CA VAL A 43 -2.77 3.66 11.58
C VAL A 43 -3.60 4.57 10.67
N ALA A 44 -3.63 5.86 10.92
CA ALA A 44 -4.32 6.82 10.07
C ALA A 44 -3.68 6.93 8.67
N ALA A 45 -2.35 6.86 8.57
CA ALA A 45 -1.63 6.84 7.30
C ALA A 45 -1.97 5.57 6.50
N GLU A 46 -1.87 4.40 7.13
CA GLU A 46 -2.17 3.11 6.50
C GLU A 46 -3.64 3.01 6.05
N ALA A 47 -4.57 3.61 6.80
CA ALA A 47 -5.99 3.65 6.47
C ALA A 47 -6.37 4.74 5.45
N ASN A 48 -5.41 5.50 4.92
CA ASN A 48 -5.63 6.64 4.03
C ASN A 48 -6.51 7.76 4.63
N ASN A 49 -6.50 7.93 5.94
CA ASN A 49 -7.26 8.98 6.64
C ASN A 49 -6.52 10.32 6.66
N LEU A 50 -5.20 10.30 6.52
CA LEU A 50 -4.40 11.51 6.48
C LEU A 50 -4.51 12.19 5.11
N ARG A 51 -4.37 13.51 5.10
CA ARG A 51 -4.09 14.25 3.86
C ARG A 51 -2.70 13.84 3.32
N PRO A 52 -2.41 14.06 2.03
CA PRO A 52 -1.07 13.84 1.50
C PRO A 52 0.01 14.49 2.36
N TRP A 53 1.03 13.72 2.71
CA TRP A 53 2.13 14.12 3.58
C TRP A 53 3.47 13.90 2.88
N LYS A 54 4.49 14.64 3.31
CA LYS A 54 5.80 14.69 2.64
C LYS A 54 6.93 14.02 3.42
N ALA A 55 6.78 13.93 4.73
CA ALA A 55 7.72 13.32 5.65
C ALA A 55 6.98 12.84 6.90
N VAL A 56 7.58 11.88 7.59
CA VAL A 56 7.15 11.43 8.92
C VAL A 56 7.22 12.61 9.90
N PRO A 57 6.23 12.79 10.82
CA PRO A 57 6.34 13.78 11.89
C PRO A 57 7.63 13.60 12.69
N GLU A 58 8.30 14.70 13.05
CA GLU A 58 9.62 14.66 13.68
C GLU A 58 9.63 13.82 14.96
N GLU A 59 8.59 13.98 15.79
CA GLU A 59 8.38 13.21 17.02
C GLU A 59 8.18 11.70 16.77
N CYS A 60 7.79 11.31 15.56
CA CYS A 60 7.51 9.92 15.19
C CYS A 60 8.66 9.20 14.49
N GLY A 61 9.77 9.87 14.17
CA GLY A 61 10.91 9.23 13.51
C GLY A 61 11.49 8.07 14.31
N GLY A 62 11.62 8.23 15.64
CA GLY A 62 12.07 7.16 16.53
C GLY A 62 11.10 5.97 16.55
N TYR A 63 9.79 6.25 16.55
CA TYR A 63 8.75 5.23 16.48
C TYR A 63 8.80 4.45 15.14
N VAL A 64 8.88 5.15 14.00
CA VAL A 64 8.93 4.53 12.68
C VAL A 64 10.17 3.64 12.53
N LYS A 65 11.33 4.10 12.99
CA LYS A 65 12.56 3.29 13.03
C LYS A 65 12.37 1.98 13.80
N VAL A 66 11.79 2.04 15.00
CA VAL A 66 11.55 0.86 15.84
C VAL A 66 10.53 -0.08 15.18
N TYR A 67 9.49 0.46 14.56
CA TYR A 67 8.49 -0.33 13.85
C TYR A 67 9.10 -1.05 12.64
N MET A 68 9.80 -0.34 11.76
CA MET A 68 10.35 -0.86 10.51
C MET A 68 11.50 -1.86 10.71
N THR A 69 12.26 -1.73 11.80
CA THR A 69 13.36 -2.67 12.12
C THR A 69 12.97 -3.74 13.13
N GLY A 70 11.70 -3.77 13.56
CA GLY A 70 11.20 -4.63 14.61
C GLY A 70 10.12 -5.61 14.16
N LYS A 71 9.68 -6.43 15.10
CA LYS A 71 8.64 -7.45 14.89
C LYS A 71 7.27 -6.88 14.49
N GLY A 72 7.03 -5.60 14.74
CA GLY A 72 5.76 -4.94 14.38
C GLY A 72 5.55 -4.96 12.87
N TYR A 73 6.52 -4.47 12.10
CA TYR A 73 6.48 -4.51 10.64
C TYR A 73 6.44 -5.95 10.10
N GLU A 74 7.31 -6.82 10.62
CA GLU A 74 7.33 -8.23 10.20
C GLU A 74 5.99 -8.94 10.41
N SER A 75 5.34 -8.69 11.56
CA SER A 75 4.03 -9.27 11.89
C SER A 75 2.93 -8.74 10.99
N ASP A 76 2.89 -7.43 10.75
CA ASP A 76 1.86 -6.80 9.91
C ASP A 76 1.98 -7.29 8.45
N VAL A 77 3.21 -7.32 7.90
CA VAL A 77 3.46 -7.84 6.55
C VAL A 77 3.11 -9.33 6.45
N ALA A 78 3.52 -10.14 7.44
CA ALA A 78 3.20 -11.57 7.46
C ALA A 78 1.69 -11.83 7.50
N LEU A 79 0.93 -11.04 8.26
CA LEU A 79 -0.52 -11.14 8.32
C LEU A 79 -1.16 -10.86 6.95
N VAL A 80 -0.78 -9.75 6.30
CA VAL A 80 -1.31 -9.39 4.98
C VAL A 80 -0.94 -10.43 3.92
N SER A 81 0.30 -10.93 3.93
CA SER A 81 0.72 -11.99 3.02
C SER A 81 -0.05 -13.29 3.26
N GLU A 82 -0.33 -13.68 4.50
CA GLU A 82 -1.12 -14.89 4.77
C GLU A 82 -2.58 -14.74 4.34
N GLU A 83 -3.20 -13.59 4.58
CA GLU A 83 -4.55 -13.28 4.08
C GLU A 83 -4.62 -13.36 2.55
N ALA A 84 -3.58 -12.88 1.86
CA ALA A 84 -3.44 -13.00 0.42
C ALA A 84 -3.32 -14.46 -0.04
N ARG A 85 -2.52 -15.27 0.66
CA ARG A 85 -2.36 -16.71 0.35
C ARG A 85 -3.65 -17.49 0.56
N VAL A 86 -4.34 -17.25 1.68
CA VAL A 86 -5.65 -17.87 1.98
C VAL A 86 -6.66 -17.52 0.90
N TYR A 87 -6.72 -16.25 0.49
CA TYR A 87 -7.57 -15.83 -0.61
C TYR A 87 -7.20 -16.52 -1.92
N ALA A 88 -5.91 -16.52 -2.30
CA ALA A 88 -5.43 -17.12 -3.54
C ALA A 88 -5.82 -18.60 -3.66
N ARG A 89 -5.65 -19.38 -2.58
CA ARG A 89 -6.05 -20.80 -2.51
C ARG A 89 -7.56 -21.02 -2.65
N SER A 90 -8.36 -20.03 -2.29
CA SER A 90 -9.83 -20.11 -2.33
C SER A 90 -10.41 -19.80 -3.72
N VAL A 91 -9.60 -19.24 -4.63
CA VAL A 91 -10.04 -18.84 -5.97
C VAL A 91 -9.96 -20.05 -6.90
N GLU A 92 -11.06 -20.35 -7.59
CA GLU A 92 -11.06 -21.28 -8.73
C GLU A 92 -10.60 -20.54 -9.99
N LEU A 93 -9.43 -20.90 -10.52
CA LEU A 93 -8.90 -20.29 -11.75
C LEU A 93 -9.70 -20.73 -12.97
N GLY A 94 -9.80 -19.86 -13.98
CA GLY A 94 -10.53 -20.13 -15.22
C GLY A 94 -9.86 -21.16 -16.14
N GLY A 95 -8.60 -21.54 -15.88
CA GLY A 95 -7.84 -22.52 -16.66
C GLY A 95 -7.38 -22.06 -18.05
N ASP A 96 -7.72 -20.84 -18.45
CA ASP A 96 -7.36 -20.20 -19.73
C ASP A 96 -6.04 -19.40 -19.66
N GLY A 97 -5.37 -19.39 -18.49
CA GLY A 97 -4.14 -18.65 -18.26
C GLY A 97 -4.32 -17.12 -18.21
N LYS A 98 -5.54 -16.63 -17.93
CA LYS A 98 -5.85 -15.20 -17.88
C LYS A 98 -6.05 -14.63 -16.47
N ASP A 99 -5.97 -15.44 -15.42
CA ASP A 99 -6.03 -14.95 -14.04
C ASP A 99 -4.67 -14.41 -13.60
N ALA A 100 -4.61 -13.12 -13.31
CA ALA A 100 -3.39 -12.41 -12.97
C ALA A 100 -3.39 -11.90 -11.52
N TRP A 101 -2.20 -11.90 -10.93
CA TRP A 101 -1.89 -11.22 -9.68
C TRP A 101 -0.87 -10.12 -9.94
N VAL A 102 -1.23 -8.89 -9.56
CA VAL A 102 -0.36 -7.73 -9.73
C VAL A 102 0.42 -7.47 -8.44
N PHE A 103 1.71 -7.21 -8.56
CA PHE A 103 2.57 -6.80 -7.47
C PHE A 103 3.24 -5.47 -7.82
N ASP A 104 3.21 -4.51 -6.89
CA ASP A 104 4.22 -3.46 -6.88
C ASP A 104 5.61 -4.05 -6.51
N VAL A 105 6.70 -3.29 -6.71
CA VAL A 105 8.07 -3.73 -6.42
C VAL A 105 8.62 -3.11 -5.14
N ASP A 106 8.61 -1.79 -5.00
CA ASP A 106 9.31 -1.08 -3.92
C ASP A 106 8.50 -1.12 -2.63
N GLU A 107 9.10 -1.53 -1.52
CA GLU A 107 8.40 -1.79 -0.24
C GLU A 107 7.28 -2.86 -0.32
N THR A 108 7.13 -3.51 -1.48
CA THR A 108 6.20 -4.61 -1.71
C THR A 108 6.92 -5.95 -1.88
N LEU A 109 7.85 -6.05 -2.84
CA LEU A 109 8.70 -7.23 -3.06
C LEU A 109 10.12 -6.98 -2.57
N ILE A 110 10.67 -5.81 -2.87
CA ILE A 110 12.03 -5.38 -2.55
C ILE A 110 11.97 -4.27 -1.52
N SER A 111 12.70 -4.42 -0.42
CA SER A 111 12.80 -3.39 0.60
C SER A 111 13.93 -2.40 0.29
N ASN A 112 13.60 -1.12 0.35
CA ASN A 112 14.53 0.01 0.34
C ASN A 112 14.84 0.49 1.77
N LEU A 113 14.47 -0.27 2.81
CA LEU A 113 14.80 0.05 4.21
C LEU A 113 16.30 0.34 4.44
N PRO A 114 17.27 -0.32 3.77
CA PRO A 114 18.68 0.06 3.92
C PRO A 114 18.98 1.50 3.46
N TYR A 115 18.31 2.00 2.42
CA TYR A 115 18.37 3.41 2.02
C TYR A 115 17.73 4.30 3.08
N TYR A 116 16.48 4.03 3.45
CA TYR A 116 15.75 4.86 4.43
C TYR A 116 16.40 4.86 5.83
N SER A 117 17.13 3.81 6.19
CA SER A 117 17.90 3.76 7.46
C SER A 117 19.03 4.80 7.53
N GLN A 118 19.51 5.27 6.37
CA GLN A 118 20.51 6.32 6.23
C GLN A 118 19.88 7.70 5.99
N HIS A 119 18.55 7.77 5.80
CA HIS A 119 17.79 8.97 5.46
C HIS A 119 16.63 9.18 6.47
N GLY A 120 16.94 8.94 7.75
CA GLY A 120 16.02 9.25 8.86
C GLY A 120 14.70 8.47 8.90
N PHE A 121 14.57 7.34 8.20
CA PHE A 121 13.34 6.52 8.15
C PHE A 121 12.09 7.31 7.72
N GLY A 122 12.25 8.25 6.77
CA GLY A 122 11.15 9.06 6.24
C GLY A 122 11.02 10.45 6.85
N LEU A 123 11.93 10.84 7.75
CA LEU A 123 12.04 12.22 8.25
C LEU A 123 12.56 13.20 7.18
N GLU A 124 13.37 12.70 6.25
CA GLU A 124 13.94 13.49 5.18
C GLU A 124 13.00 13.53 3.97
N GLY A 125 12.95 14.67 3.28
CA GLY A 125 12.21 14.78 2.03
C GLY A 125 12.82 13.89 0.95
N PHE A 126 11.99 13.34 0.07
CA PHE A 126 12.44 12.45 -1.00
C PHE A 126 13.38 13.16 -1.98
N ASP A 127 14.60 12.63 -2.13
CA ASP A 127 15.57 13.01 -3.16
C ASP A 127 15.64 11.91 -4.22
N GLY A 128 15.04 12.19 -5.39
CA GLY A 128 15.01 11.24 -6.49
C GLY A 128 16.39 10.90 -7.04
N VAL A 129 17.35 11.83 -7.03
CA VAL A 129 18.69 11.60 -7.56
C VAL A 129 19.48 10.66 -6.65
N GLU A 130 19.39 10.85 -5.33
CA GLU A 130 20.01 9.94 -4.37
C GLU A 130 19.31 8.58 -4.34
N PHE A 131 17.99 8.54 -4.49
CA PHE A 131 17.26 7.29 -4.59
C PHE A 131 17.61 6.51 -5.87
N ASP A 132 17.78 7.19 -7.01
CA ASP A 132 18.24 6.56 -8.25
C ASP A 132 19.62 5.90 -8.05
N LYS A 133 20.55 6.59 -7.39
CA LYS A 133 21.86 6.01 -7.04
C LYS A 133 21.75 4.79 -6.12
N TRP A 134 20.71 4.72 -5.29
CA TRP A 134 20.41 3.53 -4.49
C TRP A 134 19.89 2.38 -5.38
N VAL A 135 18.94 2.66 -6.26
CA VAL A 135 18.38 1.68 -7.21
C VAL A 135 19.48 1.07 -8.09
N GLU A 136 20.41 1.90 -8.59
CA GLU A 136 21.57 1.47 -9.40
C GLU A 136 22.52 0.52 -8.66
N LYS A 137 22.43 0.39 -7.33
CA LYS A 137 23.22 -0.60 -6.60
C LYS A 137 22.66 -2.01 -6.74
N GLY A 138 21.38 -2.18 -7.08
CA GLY A 138 20.73 -3.49 -7.29
C GLY A 138 20.78 -4.41 -6.07
N ARG A 139 20.69 -3.85 -4.85
CA ARG A 139 20.95 -4.57 -3.58
C ARG A 139 19.80 -4.52 -2.57
N GLY A 140 18.60 -4.14 -2.98
CA GLY A 140 17.44 -4.19 -2.10
C GLY A 140 17.12 -5.63 -1.69
N PRO A 141 17.01 -5.96 -0.40
CA PRO A 141 16.64 -7.32 0.02
C PRO A 141 15.18 -7.63 -0.28
N ALA A 142 14.86 -8.92 -0.41
CA ALA A 142 13.48 -9.38 -0.47
C ALA A 142 12.72 -9.09 0.83
N ILE A 143 11.45 -8.77 0.71
CA ILE A 143 10.49 -8.87 1.81
C ILE A 143 10.03 -10.33 1.87
N ASN A 144 10.52 -11.07 2.87
CA ASN A 144 10.41 -12.54 2.92
C ASN A 144 8.96 -13.07 2.83
N SER A 145 7.99 -12.42 3.47
CA SER A 145 6.59 -12.85 3.40
C SER A 145 6.00 -12.64 2.01
N SER A 146 6.38 -11.54 1.33
CA SER A 146 6.02 -11.28 -0.05
C SER A 146 6.66 -12.27 -1.01
N LEU A 147 7.90 -12.70 -0.77
CA LEU A 147 8.55 -13.75 -1.55
C LEU A 147 7.78 -15.08 -1.47
N LYS A 148 7.36 -15.47 -0.26
CA LYS A 148 6.54 -16.69 -0.07
C LYS A 148 5.19 -16.58 -0.76
N LEU A 149 4.53 -15.43 -0.66
CA LEU A 149 3.28 -15.16 -1.38
C LEU A 149 3.50 -15.27 -2.89
N TYR A 150 4.51 -14.58 -3.44
CA TYR A 150 4.81 -14.57 -4.87
C TYR A 150 5.06 -15.99 -5.43
N GLN A 151 5.87 -16.78 -4.73
CA GLN A 151 6.15 -18.17 -5.10
C GLN A 151 4.86 -18.99 -5.14
N GLU A 152 4.01 -18.87 -4.11
CA GLU A 152 2.76 -19.62 -4.06
C GLU A 152 1.74 -19.16 -5.10
N ILE A 153 1.64 -17.86 -5.39
CA ILE A 153 0.80 -17.35 -6.48
C ILE A 153 1.18 -18.01 -7.81
N LYS A 154 2.48 -18.15 -8.08
CA LYS A 154 2.95 -18.85 -9.27
C LYS A 154 2.65 -20.35 -9.23
N GLU A 155 2.87 -21.02 -8.10
CA GLU A 155 2.57 -22.45 -7.92
C GLU A 155 1.08 -22.75 -8.14
N LEU A 156 0.20 -21.84 -7.74
CA LEU A 156 -1.24 -21.94 -7.95
C LEU A 156 -1.66 -21.69 -9.42
N GLY A 157 -0.75 -21.22 -10.28
CA GLY A 157 -0.99 -21.02 -11.71
C GLY A 157 -1.49 -19.63 -12.11
N PHE A 158 -1.46 -18.65 -11.19
CA PHE A 158 -1.72 -17.26 -11.54
C PHE A 158 -0.60 -16.69 -12.41
N LYS A 159 -0.95 -15.72 -13.27
CA LYS A 159 -0.01 -14.88 -13.98
C LYS A 159 0.55 -13.80 -13.06
N ALA A 160 1.86 -13.79 -12.85
CA ALA A 160 2.51 -12.84 -11.95
C ALA A 160 2.94 -11.59 -12.75
N PHE A 161 2.28 -10.46 -12.51
CA PHE A 161 2.59 -9.18 -13.15
C PHE A 161 3.23 -8.21 -12.17
N LEU A 162 4.39 -7.66 -12.54
CA LEU A 162 5.10 -6.65 -11.76
C LEU A 162 4.83 -5.27 -12.36
N LEU A 163 4.31 -4.34 -11.56
CA LEU A 163 3.95 -2.98 -11.96
C LEU A 163 4.55 -1.96 -10.99
N THR A 164 5.69 -1.38 -11.36
CA THR A 164 6.47 -0.48 -10.51
C THR A 164 6.39 0.97 -10.94
N GLY A 165 6.59 1.89 -9.98
CA GLY A 165 6.83 3.31 -10.25
C GLY A 165 8.24 3.63 -10.74
N ARG A 166 9.18 2.68 -10.76
CA ARG A 166 10.54 2.91 -11.27
C ARG A 166 10.53 3.28 -12.76
N SER A 167 11.48 4.11 -13.16
CA SER A 167 11.73 4.45 -14.57
C SER A 167 12.27 3.23 -15.33
N ASP A 168 11.86 3.07 -16.59
CA ASP A 168 12.30 1.98 -17.47
C ASP A 168 13.82 1.97 -17.70
N ARG A 169 14.51 3.10 -17.51
CA ARG A 169 15.98 3.16 -17.53
C ARG A 169 16.65 2.26 -16.46
N HIS A 170 15.93 1.92 -15.39
CA HIS A 170 16.41 1.05 -14.30
C HIS A 170 15.98 -0.41 -14.49
N ARG A 171 15.47 -0.80 -15.67
CA ARG A 171 14.95 -2.14 -15.93
C ARG A 171 15.97 -3.22 -15.59
N GLU A 172 17.14 -3.19 -16.23
CA GLU A 172 18.15 -4.26 -16.10
C GLU A 172 18.58 -4.45 -14.64
N VAL A 173 18.93 -3.36 -13.94
CA VAL A 173 19.35 -3.42 -12.53
C VAL A 173 18.21 -3.86 -11.60
N THR A 174 16.96 -3.54 -11.92
CA THR A 174 15.81 -3.97 -11.13
C THR A 174 15.52 -5.45 -11.35
N GLU A 175 15.59 -5.94 -12.58
CA GLU A 175 15.43 -7.37 -12.90
C GLU A 175 16.52 -8.20 -12.21
N GLU A 176 17.78 -7.76 -12.27
CA GLU A 176 18.89 -8.43 -11.59
C GLU A 176 18.69 -8.46 -10.07
N ASN A 177 18.25 -7.34 -9.48
CA ASN A 177 17.93 -7.30 -8.06
C ASN A 177 16.79 -8.26 -7.70
N LEU A 178 15.70 -8.30 -8.47
CA LEU A 178 14.58 -9.21 -8.25
C LEU A 178 15.03 -10.67 -8.29
N VAL A 179 15.80 -11.06 -9.30
CA VAL A 179 16.34 -12.42 -9.44
C VAL A 179 17.24 -12.78 -8.26
N ASN A 180 18.16 -11.90 -7.88
CA ASN A 180 19.06 -12.10 -6.74
C ASN A 180 18.31 -12.17 -5.40
N ALA A 181 17.17 -11.48 -5.31
CA ALA A 181 16.28 -11.52 -4.15
C ALA A 181 15.34 -12.75 -4.15
N GLY A 182 15.37 -13.57 -5.20
CA GLY A 182 14.61 -14.83 -5.30
C GLY A 182 13.29 -14.74 -6.08
N PHE A 183 12.95 -13.58 -6.65
CA PHE A 183 11.80 -13.41 -7.52
C PHE A 183 12.20 -13.73 -8.96
N GLN A 184 11.57 -14.72 -9.57
CA GLN A 184 11.89 -15.20 -10.93
C GLN A 184 10.60 -15.55 -11.68
N ASP A 185 10.68 -15.70 -13.00
CA ASP A 185 9.59 -16.06 -13.93
C ASP A 185 8.28 -15.28 -13.71
N TRP A 186 8.35 -13.95 -13.66
CA TRP A 186 7.17 -13.11 -13.85
C TRP A 186 6.70 -13.17 -15.31
N ASP A 187 5.39 -13.07 -15.52
CA ASP A 187 4.79 -13.09 -16.86
C ASP A 187 4.83 -11.72 -17.54
N LYS A 188 4.86 -10.63 -16.76
CA LYS A 188 4.97 -9.26 -17.27
C LYS A 188 5.70 -8.36 -16.27
N PHE A 189 6.60 -7.51 -16.76
CA PHE A 189 7.25 -6.48 -15.95
C PHE A 189 7.14 -5.10 -16.59
N ILE A 190 6.37 -4.23 -15.93
CA ILE A 190 6.01 -2.90 -16.41
C ILE A 190 6.69 -1.85 -15.52
N LEU A 191 7.52 -1.02 -16.16
CA LEU A 191 8.11 0.18 -15.58
C LEU A 191 7.51 1.43 -16.24
N ARG A 192 7.79 2.61 -15.68
CA ARG A 192 7.38 3.88 -16.25
C ARG A 192 8.23 4.23 -17.47
N SER A 193 7.57 4.45 -18.60
CA SER A 193 8.21 5.04 -19.76
C SER A 193 8.42 6.55 -19.56
N PRO A 194 9.23 7.22 -20.41
CA PRO A 194 9.42 8.66 -20.35
C PRO A 194 8.12 9.47 -20.34
N GLU A 195 7.12 9.04 -21.12
CA GLU A 195 5.82 9.71 -21.27
C GLU A 195 4.94 9.56 -20.03
N ASP A 196 5.18 8.53 -19.22
CA ASP A 196 4.43 8.29 -18.00
C ASP A 196 4.89 9.16 -16.83
N HIS A 197 6.09 9.77 -16.89
CA HIS A 197 6.63 10.56 -15.76
C HIS A 197 5.79 11.78 -15.38
N VAL A 198 4.96 12.30 -16.29
CA VAL A 198 4.05 13.41 -16.00
C VAL A 198 2.80 12.97 -15.24
N LYS A 199 2.52 11.65 -15.18
CA LYS A 199 1.34 11.07 -14.55
C LYS A 199 1.61 10.74 -13.09
N SER A 200 0.63 11.00 -12.21
CA SER A 200 0.67 10.47 -10.84
C SER A 200 0.76 8.94 -10.82
N ALA A 201 1.20 8.36 -9.70
CA ALA A 201 1.25 6.90 -9.53
C ALA A 201 -0.13 6.28 -9.73
N THR A 202 -1.14 6.88 -9.11
CA THR A 202 -2.52 6.41 -9.22
C THR A 202 -3.02 6.41 -10.66
N VAL A 203 -2.78 7.46 -11.46
CA VAL A 203 -3.20 7.50 -12.88
C VAL A 203 -2.44 6.46 -13.70
N TYR A 204 -1.10 6.47 -13.63
CA TYR A 204 -0.26 5.57 -14.40
C TYR A 204 -0.61 4.10 -14.12
N LYS A 205 -0.66 3.69 -12.85
CA LYS A 205 -0.94 2.29 -12.50
C LYS A 205 -2.38 1.88 -12.84
N SER A 206 -3.34 2.80 -12.74
CA SER A 206 -4.72 2.56 -13.20
C SER A 206 -4.79 2.28 -14.69
N GLU A 207 -4.08 3.06 -15.51
CA GLU A 207 -4.02 2.86 -16.96
C GLU A 207 -3.37 1.52 -17.31
N LYS A 208 -2.25 1.16 -16.66
CA LYS A 208 -1.59 -0.13 -16.91
C LYS A 208 -2.43 -1.33 -16.50
N ARG A 209 -3.19 -1.25 -15.41
CA ARG A 209 -4.17 -2.30 -15.06
C ARG A 209 -5.32 -2.38 -16.05
N ARG A 210 -5.78 -1.25 -16.59
CA ARG A 210 -6.79 -1.25 -17.67
C ARG A 210 -6.26 -1.91 -18.94
N GLU A 211 -5.03 -1.59 -19.35
CA GLU A 211 -4.37 -2.24 -20.50
C GLU A 211 -4.33 -3.78 -20.33
N MET A 212 -3.97 -4.28 -19.14
CA MET A 212 -4.01 -5.74 -18.85
C MET A 212 -5.39 -6.36 -19.06
N VAL A 213 -6.45 -5.65 -18.66
CA VAL A 213 -7.83 -6.13 -18.79
C VAL A 213 -8.31 -6.09 -20.23
N GLU A 214 -7.89 -5.07 -21.00
CA GLU A 214 -8.13 -4.98 -22.44
C GLU A 214 -7.39 -6.11 -23.21
N GLU A 215 -6.25 -6.57 -22.71
CA GLU A 215 -5.56 -7.78 -23.19
C GLU A 215 -6.24 -9.11 -22.75
N GLY A 216 -7.36 -9.01 -22.03
CA GLY A 216 -8.20 -10.13 -21.60
C GLY A 216 -7.78 -10.78 -20.29
N PHE A 217 -6.88 -10.18 -19.51
CA PHE A 217 -6.55 -10.69 -18.17
C PHE A 217 -7.62 -10.29 -17.14
N ARG A 218 -7.81 -11.15 -16.14
CA ARG A 218 -8.62 -10.91 -14.95
C ARG A 218 -7.68 -10.64 -13.79
N ILE A 219 -7.71 -9.44 -13.23
CA ILE A 219 -6.87 -9.10 -12.08
C ILE A 219 -7.57 -9.64 -10.82
N VAL A 220 -7.13 -10.80 -10.34
CA VAL A 220 -7.73 -11.47 -9.17
C VAL A 220 -7.17 -10.88 -7.88
N GLY A 221 -5.87 -10.65 -7.82
CA GLY A 221 -5.18 -10.08 -6.66
C GLY A 221 -4.30 -8.90 -7.06
N ASN A 222 -4.17 -7.94 -6.16
CA ASN A 222 -3.27 -6.79 -6.31
C ASN A 222 -2.60 -6.47 -4.97
N SER A 223 -1.27 -6.51 -4.92
CA SER A 223 -0.47 -6.31 -3.72
C SER A 223 0.44 -5.10 -3.89
N GLY A 224 0.40 -4.18 -2.94
CA GLY A 224 1.19 -2.94 -2.96
C GLY A 224 1.27 -2.28 -1.60
N ASP A 225 2.29 -1.46 -1.40
CA ASP A 225 2.54 -0.73 -0.15
C ASP A 225 1.91 0.67 -0.16
N GLN A 226 1.39 1.14 -1.29
CA GLN A 226 0.69 2.42 -1.41
C GLN A 226 -0.74 2.24 -1.89
N TRP A 227 -1.63 3.15 -1.48
CA TRP A 227 -2.99 3.18 -2.03
C TRP A 227 -3.01 3.47 -3.53
N SER A 228 -2.02 4.18 -4.05
CA SER A 228 -1.83 4.40 -5.50
C SER A 228 -1.65 3.10 -6.30
N ASP A 229 -1.22 2.02 -5.66
CA ASP A 229 -1.04 0.72 -6.29
C ASP A 229 -2.36 -0.03 -6.43
N LEU A 230 -3.30 0.25 -5.52
CA LEU A 230 -4.48 -0.56 -5.28
C LEU A 230 -5.76 0.11 -5.80
N VAL A 231 -5.79 1.45 -5.80
CA VAL A 231 -6.95 2.23 -6.26
C VAL A 231 -6.91 2.37 -7.77
N THR A 232 -8.04 2.11 -8.43
CA THR A 232 -8.24 2.39 -9.86
C THR A 232 -9.09 3.66 -10.02
N ILE A 233 -8.58 4.62 -10.80
CA ILE A 233 -9.29 5.87 -11.15
C ILE A 233 -9.47 6.02 -12.66
N GLY A 234 -10.49 6.79 -13.09
CA GLY A 234 -10.77 7.12 -14.49
C GLY A 234 -12.08 6.55 -15.02
N PRO A 235 -12.42 6.76 -16.31
CA PRO A 235 -13.55 6.11 -16.96
C PRO A 235 -13.29 4.61 -16.98
N THR A 236 -13.96 3.87 -16.10
CA THR A 236 -13.60 2.48 -15.79
C THR A 236 -14.66 1.52 -16.32
N SER A 237 -14.19 0.45 -16.96
CA SER A 237 -14.93 -0.81 -16.94
C SER A 237 -14.77 -1.39 -15.52
N PRO A 238 -15.83 -1.89 -14.87
CA PRO A 238 -15.74 -2.54 -13.55
C PRO A 238 -14.65 -3.64 -13.47
N SER A 239 -14.27 -4.20 -14.62
CA SER A 239 -13.23 -5.23 -14.75
C SER A 239 -11.79 -4.76 -14.52
N SER A 240 -11.50 -3.45 -14.51
CA SER A 240 -10.14 -2.92 -14.24
C SER A 240 -9.83 -2.71 -12.75
N ILE A 241 -10.77 -3.05 -11.88
CA ILE A 241 -10.59 -3.13 -10.43
C ILE A 241 -10.21 -4.57 -10.11
N SER A 242 -9.15 -4.76 -9.33
CA SER A 242 -8.78 -6.08 -8.82
C SER A 242 -9.89 -6.64 -7.95
N GLN A 243 -10.15 -7.96 -8.03
CA GLN A 243 -11.19 -8.58 -7.22
C GLN A 243 -10.90 -8.44 -5.72
N ARG A 244 -9.62 -8.54 -5.32
CA ARG A 244 -9.16 -8.21 -3.97
C ARG A 244 -7.80 -7.50 -4.00
N SER A 245 -7.64 -6.52 -3.12
CA SER A 245 -6.41 -5.75 -2.95
C SER A 245 -5.82 -5.98 -1.55
N PHE A 246 -4.50 -5.99 -1.45
CA PHE A 246 -3.75 -6.26 -0.23
C PHE A 246 -2.72 -5.15 -0.01
N LYS A 247 -2.99 -4.30 1.00
CA LYS A 247 -2.14 -3.16 1.37
C LYS A 247 -1.07 -3.60 2.35
N LEU A 248 0.20 -3.54 1.95
CA LEU A 248 1.33 -3.74 2.84
C LEU A 248 1.62 -2.44 3.61
N PRO A 249 2.08 -2.52 4.87
CA PRO A 249 2.40 -1.33 5.65
C PRO A 249 3.64 -0.62 5.08
N ASN A 250 3.57 0.70 4.96
CA ASN A 250 4.73 1.53 4.69
C ASN A 250 4.55 2.94 5.31
N PRO A 251 5.05 3.16 6.53
CA PRO A 251 5.04 4.47 7.17
C PRO A 251 6.20 5.38 6.76
N MET A 252 7.14 4.94 5.92
CA MET A 252 8.34 5.72 5.61
C MET A 252 8.08 6.82 4.58
N TYR A 253 7.13 6.61 3.67
CA TYR A 253 6.76 7.60 2.66
C TYR A 253 5.33 7.41 2.17
N TYR A 254 4.82 8.42 1.45
CA TYR A 254 3.50 8.42 0.85
C TYR A 254 3.57 8.82 -0.63
N ILE A 255 2.86 8.06 -1.46
CA ILE A 255 2.72 8.35 -2.89
C ILE A 255 1.23 8.65 -3.20
N PRO A 256 0.90 9.86 -3.66
CA PRO A 256 -0.46 10.24 -4.05
C PRO A 256 -0.93 9.63 -5.39
#